data_AF-A0AAD4XUZ1-F1
#
_entry.id   AF-A0AAD4XUZ1-F1
#
_cell.length_a   1.000
_cell.length_b   1.000
_cell.length_c   1.000
_cell.angle_alpha   90.00
_cell.angle_beta   90.00
_cell.angle_gamma   90.00
#
_symmetry.space_group_name_H-M   'P 1'
#
loop_
_entity.id
_entity.type
_entity.pdbx_description
1 polymer ?
#
loop_
_entity_poly.entity_id
_entity_poly.type
_entity_poly.pdbx_seq_one_letter_code
_entity_poly.pdbx_strand_id
1 'polypeptide(L)'
;MGDAPRLLFGNCFNPIDHQEYQSLMSLSTAAVGVLALAHDLFHFDITSQVPERLSGHVASSMEAQVTWYVKLLQAWKEANPPPKSPEETSKLVIQTLELADDIEGLLKFYGLPLPHDNRVEVPGVVAFPLTTSLPKGVMFVFQTLREDARGVTAGDCLSVFVDVADPREAPNVPKVVQVAVSQRLRACANMDYATADACYKKIVDAGYRLLRGTNNEAILAKRYRLQLRGIDAPKRKIHCGKKAKDELTQLVQGKSLTVHVYGVDQFGQLVGDVYCNGQFVQEVMLKKGCAWHRAANDQRRPELIKWEMEARAARIGLWALPNPEIPWDWRKNNPEMPWEWRIPIVGNNTQKSNPKQLSRGLGRSL
;
A
#
# COMPACT_ATOMS: atom_id res chain seq x y z
N MET A 1 48.04 -28.27 19.92
CA MET A 1 47.03 -28.85 20.82
C MET A 1 45.92 -27.82 20.98
N GLY A 2 44.70 -27.96 20.49
CA GLY A 2 44.06 -28.90 19.57
C GLY A 2 43.04 -28.05 18.77
N ASP A 3 43.01 -28.20 17.46
CA ASP A 3 42.07 -29.06 16.72
C ASP A 3 40.66 -28.44 16.60
N ALA A 4 40.41 -27.94 15.39
CA ALA A 4 39.06 -27.78 14.86
C ALA A 4 38.42 -29.16 14.62
N PRO A 5 37.09 -29.20 14.43
CA PRO A 5 36.71 -29.48 13.04
C PRO A 5 35.54 -28.65 12.54
N ARG A 6 35.67 -28.33 11.24
CA ARG A 6 34.60 -28.00 10.31
C ARG A 6 33.69 -29.22 10.12
N LEU A 7 32.38 -29.03 10.18
CA LEU A 7 31.34 -29.87 9.57
C LEU A 7 30.32 -28.89 8.98
N LEU A 8 30.26 -28.65 7.66
CA LEU A 8 29.68 -29.48 6.60
C LEU A 8 28.27 -29.99 6.91
N PHE A 9 27.26 -29.20 6.55
CA PHE A 9 26.08 -29.71 5.86
C PHE A 9 25.80 -28.84 4.65
N GLY A 10 26.25 -29.35 3.50
CA GLY A 10 25.82 -28.89 2.19
C GLY A 10 24.47 -29.53 1.83
N ASN A 11 23.68 -28.75 1.12
CA ASN A 11 22.75 -29.14 0.07
C ASN A 11 22.04 -30.50 0.20
N CYS A 12 20.79 -30.44 0.67
CA CYS A 12 19.71 -31.29 0.16
C CYS A 12 18.40 -30.51 0.21
N PHE A 13 18.23 -29.54 -0.69
CA PHE A 13 16.90 -29.07 -1.07
C PHE A 13 16.86 -29.02 -2.59
N ASN A 14 16.19 -29.99 -3.18
CA ASN A 14 15.65 -29.83 -4.53
C ASN A 14 14.68 -28.65 -4.48
N PRO A 15 14.74 -27.71 -5.44
CA PRO A 15 13.76 -26.64 -5.52
C PRO A 15 12.38 -27.28 -5.74
N ILE A 16 11.46 -27.00 -4.82
CA ILE A 16 10.04 -27.29 -5.02
C ILE A 16 9.63 -26.58 -6.31
N ASP A 17 9.06 -27.34 -7.23
CA ASP A 17 8.74 -26.91 -8.58
C ASP A 17 7.81 -25.69 -8.57
N HIS A 18 8.16 -24.65 -9.34
CA HIS A 18 7.42 -23.38 -9.43
C HIS A 18 5.96 -23.57 -9.89
N GLN A 19 5.64 -24.74 -10.43
CA GLN A 19 4.32 -25.11 -10.93
C GLN A 19 3.35 -25.53 -9.80
N GLU A 20 3.84 -26.04 -8.67
CA GLU A 20 3.01 -26.30 -7.49
C GLU A 20 2.65 -25.01 -6.73
N TYR A 21 3.52 -24.00 -6.77
CA TYR A 21 3.27 -22.68 -6.17
C TYR A 21 2.16 -21.91 -6.90
N GLN A 22 2.04 -22.10 -8.22
CA GLN A 22 1.01 -21.45 -9.04
C GLN A 22 -0.36 -22.14 -8.95
N SER A 23 -0.42 -23.40 -8.51
CA SER A 23 -1.69 -24.13 -8.34
C SER A 23 -2.40 -23.87 -7.00
N LEU A 24 -1.74 -23.19 -6.05
CA LEU A 24 -2.32 -22.79 -4.76
C LEU A 24 -3.03 -21.43 -4.78
N MET A 25 -2.98 -20.69 -5.89
CA MET A 25 -3.64 -19.38 -6.06
C MET A 25 -5.14 -19.47 -6.36
N SER A 26 -5.81 -20.41 -5.70
CA SER A 26 -7.26 -20.59 -5.71
C SER A 26 -7.75 -20.91 -4.29
N LEU A 27 -7.39 -20.11 -3.28
CA LEU A 27 -7.79 -20.41 -1.91
C LEU A 27 -8.34 -19.22 -1.13
N SER A 28 -9.60 -19.43 -0.71
CA SER A 28 -10.23 -19.11 0.56
C SER A 28 -9.36 -18.40 1.61
N THR A 29 -9.96 -17.45 2.35
CA THR A 29 -9.44 -16.77 3.55
C THR A 29 -8.78 -17.73 4.57
N ALA A 30 -9.14 -19.00 4.54
CA ALA A 30 -8.55 -20.13 5.27
C ALA A 30 -7.04 -20.35 5.04
N ALA A 31 -6.50 -20.09 3.86
CA ALA A 31 -5.08 -20.35 3.55
C ALA A 31 -4.12 -19.24 4.04
N VAL A 32 -4.65 -18.06 4.36
CA VAL A 32 -3.85 -16.88 4.74
C VAL A 32 -3.18 -17.08 6.10
N GLY A 33 -3.88 -17.71 7.06
CA GLY A 33 -3.37 -17.95 8.41
C GLY A 33 -2.19 -18.93 8.46
N VAL A 34 -2.25 -19.98 7.65
CA VAL A 34 -1.18 -20.99 7.53
C VAL A 34 0.10 -20.37 6.96
N LEU A 35 -0.05 -19.54 5.93
CA LEU A 35 1.08 -18.84 5.30
C LEU A 35 1.70 -17.79 6.24
N ALA A 36 0.88 -17.08 7.02
CA ALA A 36 1.35 -16.10 7.99
C ALA A 36 2.17 -16.76 9.12
N LEU A 37 1.69 -17.88 9.68
CA LEU A 37 2.45 -18.63 10.68
C LEU A 37 3.76 -19.18 10.09
N ALA A 38 3.71 -19.76 8.89
CA ALA A 38 4.91 -20.27 8.22
C ALA A 38 5.97 -19.18 7.97
N HIS A 39 5.52 -17.98 7.56
CA HIS A 39 6.39 -16.83 7.34
C HIS A 39 7.07 -16.38 8.64
N ASP A 40 6.31 -16.27 9.74
CA ASP A 40 6.85 -15.79 11.01
C ASP A 40 7.74 -16.82 11.70
N LEU A 41 7.47 -18.12 11.53
CA LEU A 41 8.39 -19.19 11.95
C LEU A 41 9.70 -19.15 11.19
N PHE A 42 9.67 -18.87 9.88
CA PHE A 42 10.88 -18.70 9.06
C PHE A 42 11.66 -17.44 9.46
N HIS A 43 10.97 -16.33 9.71
CA HIS A 43 11.58 -15.11 10.22
C HIS A 43 12.23 -15.33 11.59
N PHE A 44 11.59 -16.09 12.48
CA PHE A 44 12.12 -16.47 13.78
C PHE A 44 13.37 -17.36 13.68
N ASP A 45 13.42 -18.32 12.75
CA ASP A 45 14.62 -19.17 12.51
C ASP A 45 15.85 -18.32 12.13
N ILE A 46 15.64 -17.19 11.44
CA ILE A 46 16.70 -16.29 10.99
C ILE A 46 17.09 -15.26 12.06
N THR A 47 16.11 -14.71 12.77
CA THR A 47 16.30 -13.51 13.61
C THR A 47 16.21 -13.77 15.11
N SER A 48 15.66 -14.93 15.52
CA SER A 48 15.26 -15.24 16.89
C SER A 48 14.31 -14.21 17.53
N GLN A 49 13.63 -13.41 16.71
CA GLN A 49 12.68 -12.39 17.16
C GLN A 49 11.25 -12.85 16.87
N VAL A 50 10.40 -12.78 17.88
CA VAL A 50 8.95 -13.01 17.74
C VAL A 50 8.24 -11.75 17.25
N PRO A 51 7.11 -11.86 16.54
CA PRO A 51 6.38 -10.69 16.05
C PRO A 51 5.94 -9.77 17.19
N GLU A 52 6.32 -8.49 17.17
CA GLU A 52 5.94 -7.53 18.22
C GLU A 52 4.43 -7.41 18.39
N ARG A 53 3.67 -7.63 17.31
CA ARG A 53 2.20 -7.60 17.33
C ARG A 53 1.58 -8.75 18.12
N LEU A 54 2.29 -9.87 18.30
CA LEU A 54 1.80 -11.01 19.07
C LEU A 54 1.58 -10.65 20.54
N SER A 55 2.42 -9.77 21.10
CA SER A 55 2.30 -9.27 22.47
C SER A 55 1.00 -8.51 22.75
N GLY A 56 0.30 -8.02 21.72
CA GLY A 56 -1.02 -7.40 21.84
C GLY A 56 -2.18 -8.40 21.90
N HIS A 57 -1.93 -9.69 21.62
CA HIS A 57 -2.94 -10.73 21.50
C HIS A 57 -2.85 -11.81 22.59
N VAL A 58 -1.78 -11.79 23.39
CA VAL A 58 -1.40 -12.86 24.33
C VAL A 58 -0.93 -12.19 25.63
N ALA A 59 -1.36 -12.67 26.80
CA ALA A 59 -0.96 -12.14 28.10
C ALA A 59 0.44 -12.62 28.55
N SER A 60 0.94 -13.69 27.94
CA SER A 60 2.25 -14.30 28.20
C SER A 60 3.43 -13.38 27.87
N SER A 61 4.49 -13.47 28.66
CA SER A 61 5.71 -12.66 28.53
C SER A 61 6.45 -12.92 27.21
N MET A 62 7.30 -11.97 26.81
CA MET A 62 8.13 -12.09 25.60
C MET A 62 9.02 -13.35 25.62
N GLU A 63 9.54 -13.72 26.79
CA GLU A 63 10.36 -14.95 26.96
C GLU A 63 9.54 -16.24 26.76
N ALA A 64 8.28 -16.24 27.20
CA ALA A 64 7.36 -17.35 26.97
C ALA A 64 7.00 -17.45 25.47
N GLN A 65 6.77 -16.33 24.80
CA GLN A 65 6.50 -16.28 23.36
C GLN A 65 7.68 -16.81 22.54
N VAL A 66 8.93 -16.44 22.87
CA VAL A 66 10.13 -16.99 22.23
C VAL A 66 10.20 -18.51 22.41
N THR A 67 9.91 -19.01 23.61
CA THR A 67 9.87 -20.46 23.89
C THR A 67 8.82 -21.18 23.04
N TRP A 68 7.66 -20.56 22.80
CA TRP A 68 6.64 -21.12 21.91
C TRP A 68 7.12 -21.22 20.47
N TYR A 69 7.77 -20.17 19.94
CA TYR A 69 8.26 -20.17 18.56
C TYR A 69 9.37 -21.19 18.34
N VAL A 70 10.24 -21.42 19.33
CA VAL A 70 11.23 -22.51 19.27
C VAL A 70 10.53 -23.87 19.14
N LYS A 71 9.52 -24.14 19.98
CA LYS A 71 8.78 -25.41 19.95
C LYS A 71 7.97 -25.59 18.66
N LEU A 72 7.28 -24.54 18.21
CA LEU A 72 6.49 -24.55 16.98
C LEU A 72 7.37 -24.74 15.74
N LEU A 73 8.53 -24.08 15.68
CA LEU A 73 9.47 -24.25 14.57
C LEU A 73 9.99 -25.69 14.50
N GLN A 74 10.28 -26.30 15.65
CA GLN A 74 10.69 -27.71 15.71
C GLN A 74 9.57 -28.63 15.23
N ALA A 75 8.35 -28.47 15.75
CA ALA A 75 7.19 -29.27 15.34
C ALA A 75 6.84 -29.08 13.86
N TRP A 76 7.01 -27.87 13.32
CA TRP A 76 6.82 -27.56 11.90
C TRP A 76 7.85 -28.24 11.00
N LYS A 77 9.11 -28.34 11.45
CA LYS A 77 10.18 -29.06 10.73
C LYS A 77 9.96 -30.59 10.76
N GLU A 78 9.37 -31.11 11.83
CA GLU A 78 9.07 -32.54 12.00
C GLU A 78 7.77 -32.98 11.30
N ALA A 79 6.84 -32.06 11.05
CA ALA A 79 5.62 -32.33 10.30
C ALA A 79 5.94 -32.58 8.81
N ASN A 80 5.92 -33.85 8.39
CA ASN A 80 6.17 -34.26 7.01
C ASN A 80 4.95 -35.00 6.43
N PRO A 81 4.16 -34.39 5.52
CA PRO A 81 4.34 -33.05 4.92
C PRO A 81 3.90 -31.91 5.86
N PRO A 82 4.40 -30.67 5.65
CA PRO A 82 3.97 -29.50 6.43
C PRO A 82 2.47 -29.26 6.26
N PRO A 83 1.78 -28.76 7.30
CA PRO A 83 0.33 -28.62 7.29
C PRO A 83 -0.09 -27.64 6.18
N LYS A 84 -1.07 -28.04 5.37
CA LYS A 84 -1.56 -27.25 4.23
C LYS A 84 -2.94 -26.66 4.48
N SER A 85 -3.65 -27.18 5.49
CA SER A 85 -4.96 -26.68 5.91
C SER A 85 -4.87 -25.93 7.25
N PRO A 86 -5.76 -24.94 7.49
CA PRO A 86 -5.79 -24.23 8.76
C PRO A 86 -6.20 -25.15 9.93
N GLU A 87 -6.99 -26.19 9.69
CA GLU A 87 -7.37 -27.17 10.72
C GLU A 87 -6.18 -28.02 11.16
N GLU A 88 -5.36 -28.49 10.22
CA GLU A 88 -4.10 -29.21 10.52
C GLU A 88 -3.11 -28.31 11.25
N THR A 89 -2.99 -27.05 10.80
CA THR A 89 -2.12 -26.06 11.44
C THR A 89 -2.56 -25.75 12.87
N SER A 90 -3.86 -25.58 13.10
CA SER A 90 -4.42 -25.35 14.44
C SER A 90 -4.15 -26.54 15.35
N LYS A 91 -4.35 -27.76 14.83
CA LYS A 91 -4.07 -28.99 15.57
C LYS A 91 -2.59 -29.11 15.93
N LEU A 92 -1.67 -28.79 15.01
CA LEU A 92 -0.23 -28.80 15.26
C LEU A 92 0.14 -27.80 16.36
N VAL A 93 -0.38 -26.56 16.29
CA VAL A 93 -0.12 -25.53 17.30
C VAL A 93 -0.59 -25.96 18.68
N ILE A 94 -1.80 -26.51 18.77
CA ILE A 94 -2.41 -26.96 20.03
C ILE A 94 -1.67 -28.17 20.61
N GLN A 95 -1.29 -29.13 19.77
CA GLN A 95 -0.51 -30.31 20.18
C GLN A 95 0.92 -29.95 20.61
N THR A 96 1.50 -28.87 20.09
CA THR A 96 2.88 -28.49 20.40
C THR A 96 2.98 -27.67 21.69
N LEU A 97 1.95 -26.86 21.97
CA LEU A 97 1.95 -25.91 23.07
C LEU A 97 1.13 -26.35 24.29
N GLU A 98 0.58 -27.58 24.27
CA GLU A 98 -0.21 -28.26 25.32
C GLU A 98 -0.48 -27.42 26.59
N LEU A 99 -1.66 -26.80 26.64
CA LEU A 99 -2.19 -26.04 27.80
C LEU A 99 -1.41 -24.77 28.18
N ALA A 100 -0.76 -24.08 27.25
CA ALA A 100 -0.46 -22.67 27.45
C ALA A 100 -1.79 -21.86 27.58
N ASP A 101 -1.91 -21.07 28.65
CA ASP A 101 -3.13 -20.34 29.02
C ASP A 101 -3.64 -19.37 27.93
N ASP A 102 -2.80 -19.01 26.96
CA ASP A 102 -3.09 -18.03 25.90
C ASP A 102 -3.06 -18.60 24.46
N ILE A 103 -3.21 -19.92 24.28
CA ILE A 103 -3.20 -20.54 22.92
C ILE A 103 -4.31 -19.94 22.03
N GLU A 104 -5.45 -19.57 22.61
CA GLU A 104 -6.55 -18.89 21.89
C GLU A 104 -6.10 -17.55 21.30
N GLY A 105 -5.25 -16.81 22.00
CA GLY A 105 -4.68 -15.54 21.55
C GLY A 105 -3.76 -15.72 20.35
N LEU A 106 -2.93 -16.76 20.36
CA LEU A 106 -2.03 -17.12 19.26
C LEU A 106 -2.80 -17.60 18.02
N LEU A 107 -3.81 -18.46 18.19
CA LEU A 107 -4.65 -18.93 17.09
C LEU A 107 -5.44 -17.77 16.48
N LYS A 108 -5.97 -16.87 17.31
CA LYS A 108 -6.67 -15.66 16.87
C LYS A 108 -5.74 -14.68 16.13
N PHE A 109 -4.49 -14.54 16.56
CA PHE A 109 -3.49 -13.71 15.88
C PHE A 109 -3.25 -14.18 14.44
N TYR A 110 -3.20 -15.49 14.23
CA TYR A 110 -3.02 -16.10 12.91
C TYR A 110 -4.33 -16.42 12.16
N GLY A 111 -5.50 -16.16 12.76
CA GLY A 111 -6.79 -16.48 12.14
C GLY A 111 -7.05 -17.98 11.96
N LEU A 112 -6.50 -18.80 12.85
CA LEU A 112 -6.61 -20.26 12.85
C LEU A 112 -7.84 -20.75 13.65
N PRO A 113 -8.61 -21.73 13.17
CA PRO A 113 -9.83 -22.21 13.82
C PRO A 113 -9.57 -22.94 15.15
N LEU A 114 -10.42 -22.68 16.15
CA LEU A 114 -10.41 -23.41 17.42
C LEU A 114 -11.12 -24.78 17.26
N PRO A 115 -10.59 -25.89 17.82
CA PRO A 115 -11.15 -27.23 17.60
C PRO A 115 -12.47 -27.54 18.32
N HIS A 116 -13.14 -26.56 18.94
CA HIS A 116 -14.36 -26.77 19.73
C HIS A 116 -15.59 -26.01 19.23
N ASP A 117 -15.69 -25.76 17.92
CA ASP A 117 -16.92 -25.23 17.34
C ASP A 117 -17.76 -26.33 16.66
N ASN A 118 -18.23 -27.29 17.47
CA ASN A 118 -19.41 -28.08 17.13
C ASN A 118 -20.64 -27.23 17.48
N ARG A 119 -21.11 -26.46 16.48
CA ARG A 119 -22.41 -25.78 16.37
C ARG A 119 -23.39 -25.90 17.56
N VAL A 120 -23.69 -24.75 18.18
CA VAL A 120 -25.05 -24.44 18.65
C VAL A 120 -25.40 -23.04 18.16
N GLU A 121 -26.41 -22.95 17.28
CA GLU A 121 -27.05 -21.68 16.92
C GLU A 121 -27.79 -21.13 18.14
N VAL A 122 -27.37 -19.95 18.64
CA VAL A 122 -28.19 -19.10 19.50
C VAL A 122 -28.17 -17.67 18.93
N PRO A 123 -29.34 -17.09 18.62
CA PRO A 123 -29.42 -15.75 18.05
C PRO A 123 -29.23 -14.70 19.16
N GLY A 124 -28.34 -13.74 18.92
CA GLY A 124 -28.33 -12.48 19.69
C GLY A 124 -27.08 -12.20 20.52
N VAL A 125 -25.92 -12.10 19.86
CA VAL A 125 -24.91 -11.09 20.23
C VAL A 125 -24.45 -10.48 18.92
N VAL A 126 -24.55 -9.16 18.82
CA VAL A 126 -24.18 -8.39 17.61
C VAL A 126 -22.66 -8.41 17.49
N ALA A 127 -22.12 -9.50 16.96
CA ALA A 127 -20.78 -9.54 16.41
C ALA A 127 -20.80 -8.68 15.14
N PHE A 128 -20.03 -7.59 15.12
CA PHE A 128 -19.68 -6.95 13.87
C PHE A 128 -18.99 -8.00 12.99
N PRO A 129 -19.53 -8.34 11.81
CA PRO A 129 -18.90 -9.32 10.96
C PRO A 129 -17.60 -8.72 10.43
N LEU A 130 -16.47 -9.39 10.66
CA LEU A 130 -15.24 -9.14 9.91
C LEU A 130 -15.39 -9.78 8.52
N THR A 131 -16.42 -9.37 7.79
CA THR A 131 -16.42 -9.44 6.34
C THR A 131 -15.66 -8.22 5.85
N THR A 132 -14.35 -8.29 5.74
CA THR A 132 -13.65 -7.43 4.77
C THR A 132 -13.86 -7.99 3.37
N SER A 133 -15.13 -8.21 2.99
CA SER A 133 -15.47 -8.01 1.59
C SER A 133 -15.15 -6.55 1.33
N LEU A 134 -14.07 -6.33 0.58
CA LEU A 134 -13.69 -5.00 0.10
C LEU A 134 -14.96 -4.29 -0.39
N PRO A 135 -15.16 -3.00 -0.04
CA PRO A 135 -16.32 -2.25 -0.51
C PRO A 135 -16.47 -2.44 -2.03
N LYS A 136 -17.70 -2.58 -2.51
CA LYS A 136 -17.98 -2.89 -3.91
C LYS A 136 -17.17 -1.97 -4.85
N GLY A 137 -16.35 -2.56 -5.71
CA GLY A 137 -15.50 -1.85 -6.67
C GLY A 137 -14.09 -1.52 -6.20
N VAL A 138 -13.73 -1.76 -4.92
CA VAL A 138 -12.34 -1.61 -4.46
C VAL A 138 -11.51 -2.78 -5.00
N MET A 139 -10.48 -2.46 -5.78
CA MET A 139 -9.51 -3.42 -6.29
C MET A 139 -8.54 -3.87 -5.21
N PHE A 140 -8.01 -2.92 -4.42
CA PHE A 140 -7.09 -3.21 -3.32
C PHE A 140 -7.04 -2.03 -2.33
N VAL A 141 -6.52 -2.30 -1.14
CA VAL A 141 -6.32 -1.31 -0.08
C VAL A 141 -4.85 -1.28 0.30
N PHE A 142 -4.34 -0.09 0.63
CA PHE A 142 -3.01 0.05 1.17
C PHE A 142 -2.89 1.16 2.20
N GLN A 143 -1.87 1.04 3.03
CA GLN A 143 -1.47 2.07 3.97
C GLN A 143 -0.24 2.81 3.46
N THR A 144 -0.22 4.12 3.64
CA THR A 144 0.91 4.95 3.27
C THR A 144 1.84 5.17 4.44
N LEU A 145 3.11 5.43 4.13
CA LEU A 145 4.04 6.04 5.07
C LEU A 145 3.57 7.46 5.40
N ARG A 146 4.10 8.03 6.49
CA ARG A 146 3.73 9.38 6.92
C ARG A 146 3.91 10.38 5.79
N GLU A 147 2.83 11.06 5.43
CA GLU A 147 2.82 11.94 4.27
C GLU A 147 3.60 13.24 4.53
N ASP A 148 4.43 13.62 3.55
CA ASP A 148 5.09 14.92 3.52
C ASP A 148 4.13 15.96 2.93
N ALA A 149 4.14 17.19 3.45
CA ALA A 149 3.39 18.31 2.87
C ALA A 149 3.64 18.50 1.36
N ARG A 150 4.87 18.17 0.91
CA ARG A 150 5.25 18.22 -0.51
C ARG A 150 4.57 17.16 -1.37
N GLY A 151 4.00 16.13 -0.76
CA GLY A 151 3.20 15.09 -1.43
C GLY A 151 1.90 15.64 -2.00
N VAL A 152 1.36 16.74 -1.47
CA VAL A 152 0.14 17.35 -2.02
C VAL A 152 0.46 18.17 -3.27
N THR A 153 -0.04 17.72 -4.41
CA THR A 153 0.22 18.36 -5.72
C THR A 153 -0.88 19.33 -6.11
N ALA A 154 -2.13 19.02 -5.78
CA ALA A 154 -3.32 19.85 -5.95
C ALA A 154 -4.32 19.54 -4.82
N GLY A 155 -5.43 20.27 -4.74
CA GLY A 155 -6.48 20.03 -3.72
C GLY A 155 -7.22 18.69 -3.86
N ASP A 156 -6.90 17.89 -4.87
CA ASP A 156 -7.50 16.58 -5.16
C ASP A 156 -6.47 15.53 -5.62
N CYS A 157 -5.18 15.88 -5.65
CA CYS A 157 -4.10 15.01 -6.13
C CYS A 157 -2.96 14.89 -5.11
N LEU A 158 -2.60 13.67 -4.74
CA LEU A 158 -1.53 13.32 -3.81
C LEU A 158 -0.43 12.50 -4.50
N SER A 159 0.82 12.68 -4.07
CA SER A 159 1.93 11.76 -4.30
C SER A 159 2.24 11.06 -3.00
N VAL A 160 1.78 9.82 -2.88
CA VAL A 160 1.91 9.01 -1.66
C VAL A 160 3.05 8.02 -1.79
N PHE A 161 3.58 7.56 -0.65
CA PHE A 161 4.67 6.60 -0.60
C PHE A 161 4.23 5.35 0.17
N VAL A 162 4.47 4.18 -0.42
CA VAL A 162 4.20 2.87 0.17
C VAL A 162 5.53 2.18 0.41
N ASP A 163 5.70 1.60 1.59
CA ASP A 163 6.89 0.82 1.92
C ASP A 163 7.04 -0.35 0.94
N VAL A 164 8.26 -0.59 0.47
CA VAL A 164 8.57 -1.78 -0.33
C VAL A 164 8.39 -3.07 0.48
N ALA A 165 8.45 -3.02 1.81
CA ALA A 165 8.11 -4.15 2.66
C ALA A 165 6.63 -4.56 2.59
N ASP A 166 5.76 -3.74 1.99
CA ASP A 166 4.38 -4.17 1.68
C ASP A 166 4.44 -5.43 0.78
N PRO A 167 3.74 -6.52 1.13
CA PRO A 167 3.77 -7.77 0.37
C PRO A 167 3.46 -7.62 -1.13
N ARG A 168 2.72 -6.57 -1.51
CA ARG A 168 2.38 -6.28 -2.91
C ARG A 168 3.52 -5.59 -3.66
N GLU A 169 4.41 -4.90 -2.94
CA GLU A 169 5.52 -4.16 -3.54
C GLU A 169 6.83 -4.92 -3.49
N ALA A 170 7.07 -5.70 -2.42
CA ALA A 170 8.28 -6.49 -2.22
C ALA A 170 8.71 -7.31 -3.46
N PRO A 171 7.83 -8.09 -4.12
CA PRO A 171 8.22 -8.87 -5.30
C PRO A 171 8.41 -8.01 -6.57
N ASN A 172 7.90 -6.78 -6.58
CA ASN A 172 7.80 -5.93 -7.76
C ASN A 172 8.91 -4.88 -7.88
N VAL A 173 9.89 -4.88 -6.96
CA VAL A 173 10.98 -3.92 -6.99
C VAL A 173 12.02 -4.29 -8.06
N PRO A 174 12.28 -3.40 -9.05
CA PRO A 174 13.26 -3.69 -10.10
C PRO A 174 14.67 -3.89 -9.54
N LYS A 175 15.41 -4.85 -10.09
CA LYS A 175 16.82 -5.10 -9.75
C LYS A 175 17.68 -3.84 -9.86
N VAL A 176 17.41 -2.99 -10.84
CA VAL A 176 18.12 -1.71 -11.04
C VAL A 176 17.99 -0.80 -9.81
N VAL A 177 16.82 -0.77 -9.17
CA VAL A 177 16.57 0.02 -7.96
C VAL A 177 17.32 -0.58 -6.78
N GLN A 178 17.27 -1.90 -6.59
CA GLN A 178 17.98 -2.59 -5.51
C GLN A 178 19.50 -2.38 -5.58
N VAL A 179 20.06 -2.48 -6.79
CA VAL A 179 21.48 -2.20 -7.05
C VAL A 179 21.80 -0.73 -6.78
N ALA A 180 20.97 0.20 -7.24
CA ALA A 180 21.19 1.64 -7.02
C ALA A 180 21.14 2.02 -5.53
N VAL A 181 20.23 1.42 -4.75
CA VAL A 181 20.16 1.59 -3.29
C VAL A 181 21.45 1.10 -2.63
N SER A 182 21.88 -0.13 -2.97
CA SER A 182 23.10 -0.72 -2.43
C SER A 182 24.35 0.10 -2.76
N GLN A 183 24.46 0.58 -4.02
CA GLN A 183 25.56 1.44 -4.48
C GLN A 183 25.55 2.79 -3.77
N ARG A 184 24.39 3.41 -3.59
CA ARG A 184 24.27 4.67 -2.85
C ARG A 184 24.76 4.53 -1.41
N LEU A 185 24.34 3.47 -0.71
CA LEU A 185 24.75 3.25 0.68
C LEU A 185 26.28 3.09 0.80
N ARG A 186 26.89 2.33 -0.11
CA ARG A 186 28.37 2.19 -0.18
C ARG A 186 29.05 3.52 -0.51
N ALA A 187 28.52 4.29 -1.46
CA ALA A 187 29.07 5.59 -1.82
C ALA A 187 28.99 6.59 -0.66
N CYS A 188 27.88 6.63 0.07
CA CYS A 188 27.74 7.43 1.29
C CYS A 188 28.75 7.01 2.38
N ALA A 189 28.97 5.70 2.58
CA ALA A 189 29.95 5.20 3.53
C ALA A 189 31.40 5.62 3.16
N ASN A 190 31.68 5.76 1.86
CA ASN A 190 32.98 6.19 1.34
C ASN A 190 33.09 7.71 1.14
N MET A 191 32.09 8.50 1.58
CA MET A 191 32.01 9.95 1.35
C MET A 191 32.04 10.37 -0.14
N ASP A 192 31.71 9.45 -1.06
CA ASP A 192 31.54 9.73 -2.48
C ASP A 192 30.11 10.22 -2.76
N TYR A 193 29.87 11.49 -2.46
CA TYR A 193 28.56 12.10 -2.62
C TYR A 193 28.11 12.22 -4.09
N ALA A 194 29.04 12.35 -5.03
CA ALA A 194 28.72 12.45 -6.45
C ALA A 194 28.08 11.15 -6.96
N THR A 195 28.68 9.99 -6.64
CA THR A 195 28.11 8.68 -6.97
C THR A 195 26.82 8.41 -6.20
N ALA A 196 26.76 8.81 -4.92
CA ALA A 196 25.57 8.66 -4.10
C ALA A 196 24.36 9.42 -4.69
N ASP A 197 24.57 10.64 -5.18
CA ASP A 197 23.52 11.48 -5.78
C ASP A 197 23.11 10.99 -7.16
N ALA A 198 24.06 10.51 -7.98
CA ALA A 198 23.75 9.85 -9.23
C ALA A 198 22.89 8.59 -9.02
N CYS A 199 23.19 7.78 -8.00
CA CYS A 199 22.39 6.62 -7.64
C CYS A 199 21.01 7.02 -7.11
N TYR A 200 20.94 8.08 -6.30
CA TYR A 200 19.65 8.61 -5.81
C TYR A 200 18.76 9.09 -6.95
N LYS A 201 19.32 9.76 -7.94
CA LYS A 201 18.58 10.17 -9.13
C LYS A 201 17.97 8.97 -9.86
N LYS A 202 18.72 7.88 -10.04
CA LYS A 202 18.19 6.64 -10.64
C LYS A 202 17.02 6.05 -9.84
N ILE A 203 17.09 6.09 -8.50
CA ILE A 203 16.00 5.63 -7.62
C ILE A 203 14.75 6.49 -7.83
N VAL A 204 14.90 7.82 -7.85
CA VAL A 204 13.81 8.78 -8.04
C VAL A 204 13.19 8.66 -9.43
N ASP A 205 14.00 8.54 -10.48
CA ASP A 205 13.56 8.39 -11.86
C ASP A 205 12.79 7.07 -12.08
N ALA A 206 13.12 6.03 -11.30
CA ALA A 206 12.39 4.77 -11.27
C ALA A 206 11.07 4.83 -10.46
N GLY A 207 10.72 5.98 -9.88
CA GLY A 207 9.51 6.15 -9.09
C GLY A 207 9.63 5.70 -7.63
N TYR A 208 10.85 5.57 -7.11
CA TYR A 208 11.11 5.20 -5.71
C TYR A 208 11.73 6.36 -4.94
N ARG A 209 11.72 6.27 -3.62
CA ARG A 209 12.39 7.23 -2.75
C ARG A 209 12.92 6.54 -1.50
N LEU A 210 14.09 6.96 -1.05
CA LEU A 210 14.60 6.59 0.27
C LEU A 210 14.07 7.60 1.27
N LEU A 211 13.24 7.12 2.20
CA LEU A 211 12.70 7.86 3.32
C LEU A 211 13.43 7.47 4.59
N ARG A 212 13.39 8.34 5.60
CA ARG A 212 14.00 8.09 6.91
C ARG A 212 12.91 7.59 7.86
N GLY A 213 13.07 6.38 8.37
CA GLY A 213 12.19 5.77 9.36
C GLY A 213 12.33 6.42 10.74
N THR A 214 11.53 5.95 11.69
CA THR A 214 11.53 6.45 13.09
C THR A 214 12.87 6.23 13.79
N ASN A 215 13.59 5.18 13.42
CA ASN A 215 14.88 4.80 14.02
C ASN A 215 16.09 5.25 13.18
N ASN A 216 15.93 6.30 12.36
CA ASN A 216 16.95 6.75 11.40
C ASN A 216 17.31 5.75 10.28
N GLU A 217 16.61 4.63 10.20
CA GLU A 217 16.78 3.64 9.12
C GLU A 217 16.33 4.19 7.76
N ALA A 218 16.93 3.69 6.69
CA ALA A 218 16.57 4.07 5.33
C ALA A 218 15.48 3.11 4.81
N ILE A 219 14.26 3.61 4.65
CA ILE A 219 13.12 2.87 4.11
C ILE A 219 13.04 3.15 2.61
N LEU A 220 13.10 2.11 1.79
CA LEU A 220 12.81 2.21 0.36
C LEU A 220 11.29 2.23 0.17
N ALA A 221 10.78 3.28 -0.44
CA ALA A 221 9.35 3.44 -0.67
C ALA A 221 9.05 3.66 -2.15
N LYS A 222 7.96 3.05 -2.63
CA LYS A 222 7.43 3.27 -3.98
C LYS A 222 6.48 4.45 -3.99
N ARG A 223 6.61 5.32 -4.98
CA ARG A 223 5.76 6.49 -5.17
C ARG A 223 4.52 6.12 -5.99
N TYR A 224 3.35 6.52 -5.51
CA TYR A 224 2.10 6.48 -6.26
C TYR A 224 1.53 7.88 -6.43
N ARG A 225 0.94 8.14 -7.60
CA ARG A 225 0.09 9.32 -7.83
C ARG A 225 -1.35 8.91 -7.55
N LEU A 226 -2.05 9.68 -6.74
CA LEU A 226 -3.38 9.37 -6.24
C LEU A 226 -4.32 10.54 -6.52
N GLN A 227 -5.41 10.27 -7.24
CA GLN A 227 -6.52 11.18 -7.46
C GLN A 227 -7.65 10.81 -6.48
N LEU A 228 -8.12 11.81 -5.73
CA LEU A 228 -9.26 11.64 -4.84
C LEU A 228 -10.53 11.39 -5.66
N ARG A 229 -11.16 10.23 -5.44
CA ARG A 229 -12.33 9.81 -6.22
C ARG A 229 -13.55 10.67 -5.88
N GLY A 230 -14.32 11.02 -6.91
CA GLY A 230 -15.61 11.72 -6.79
C GLY A 230 -15.51 13.23 -6.54
N ILE A 231 -14.30 13.79 -6.43
CA ILE A 231 -14.09 15.22 -6.23
C ILE A 231 -13.10 15.80 -7.25
N ASP A 232 -13.20 17.09 -7.51
CA ASP A 232 -12.31 17.85 -8.38
C ASP A 232 -12.05 19.22 -7.75
N ALA A 233 -10.80 19.51 -7.41
CA ALA A 233 -10.44 20.73 -6.70
C ALA A 233 -10.03 21.84 -7.68
N PRO A 234 -10.31 23.12 -7.37
CA PRO A 234 -9.76 24.23 -8.15
C PRO A 234 -8.24 24.16 -8.21
N LYS A 235 -7.68 24.33 -9.40
CA LYS A 235 -6.22 24.33 -9.58
C LYS A 235 -5.60 25.55 -8.92
N ARG A 236 -4.31 25.48 -8.58
CA ARG A 236 -3.56 26.59 -7.94
C ARG A 236 -3.75 27.96 -8.61
N LYS A 237 -3.93 28.01 -9.93
CA LYS A 237 -4.13 29.25 -10.71
C LYS A 237 -5.58 29.75 -10.73
N ILE A 238 -6.53 28.90 -10.35
CA ILE A 238 -7.95 29.21 -10.21
C ILE A 238 -8.16 29.74 -8.77
N HIS A 239 -9.14 30.63 -8.60
CA HIS A 239 -9.53 31.11 -7.28
C HIS A 239 -9.83 29.94 -6.32
N CYS A 240 -9.49 30.10 -5.04
CA CYS A 240 -9.55 29.06 -4.01
C CYS A 240 -8.64 27.83 -4.21
N GLY A 241 -7.90 27.70 -5.31
CA GLY A 241 -7.09 26.49 -5.54
C GLY A 241 -5.89 26.34 -4.62
N LYS A 242 -5.26 27.45 -4.22
CA LYS A 242 -4.24 27.43 -3.16
C LYS A 242 -4.85 26.98 -1.82
N LYS A 243 -6.01 27.55 -1.46
CA LYS A 243 -6.73 27.19 -0.22
C LYS A 243 -7.10 25.71 -0.19
N ALA A 244 -7.58 25.16 -1.30
CA ALA A 244 -7.89 23.74 -1.41
C ALA A 244 -6.65 22.85 -1.22
N LYS A 245 -5.53 23.25 -1.82
CA LYS A 245 -4.25 22.54 -1.62
C LYS A 245 -3.79 22.60 -0.16
N ASP A 246 -3.81 23.78 0.44
CA ASP A 246 -3.35 23.99 1.81
C ASP A 246 -4.23 23.21 2.81
N GLU A 247 -5.54 23.17 2.59
CA GLU A 247 -6.47 22.38 3.40
C GLU A 247 -6.18 20.87 3.31
N LEU A 248 -6.03 20.33 2.09
CA LEU A 248 -5.66 18.92 1.92
C LEU A 248 -4.32 18.61 2.58
N THR A 249 -3.36 19.53 2.48
CA THR A 249 -2.04 19.41 3.12
C THR A 249 -2.18 19.32 4.64
N GLN A 250 -2.97 20.19 5.26
CA GLN A 250 -3.20 20.16 6.72
C GLN A 250 -3.87 18.86 7.17
N LEU A 251 -4.75 18.29 6.35
CA LEU A 251 -5.43 17.04 6.69
C LEU A 251 -4.47 15.84 6.72
N VAL A 252 -3.55 15.76 5.76
CA VAL A 252 -2.73 14.55 5.52
C VAL A 252 -1.30 14.65 6.06
N GLN A 253 -0.73 15.86 6.19
CA GLN A 253 0.67 16.04 6.54
C GLN A 253 1.01 15.37 7.89
N GLY A 254 2.11 14.60 7.89
CA GLY A 254 2.65 13.91 9.05
C GLY A 254 1.89 12.66 9.46
N LYS A 255 0.83 12.29 8.73
CA LYS A 255 -0.06 11.16 9.05
C LYS A 255 0.03 10.07 8.00
N SER A 256 -0.31 8.85 8.39
CA SER A 256 -0.48 7.71 7.47
C SER A 256 -1.91 7.68 6.94
N LEU A 257 -2.05 7.35 5.67
CA LEU A 257 -3.34 7.28 4.99
C LEU A 257 -3.70 5.83 4.71
N THR A 258 -5.00 5.51 4.81
CA THR A 258 -5.57 4.29 4.24
C THR A 258 -6.24 4.63 2.93
N VAL A 259 -5.82 4.00 1.85
CA VAL A 259 -6.30 4.27 0.50
C VAL A 259 -7.04 3.06 -0.04
N HIS A 260 -8.32 3.24 -0.36
CA HIS A 260 -9.12 2.25 -1.07
C HIS A 260 -9.09 2.56 -2.56
N VAL A 261 -8.42 1.74 -3.36
CA VAL A 261 -8.22 1.97 -4.80
C VAL A 261 -9.32 1.29 -5.60
N TYR A 262 -9.93 2.05 -6.51
CA TYR A 262 -11.00 1.58 -7.38
C TYR A 262 -10.54 1.40 -8.83
N GLY A 263 -9.37 1.93 -9.17
CA GLY A 263 -8.85 1.84 -10.53
C GLY A 263 -7.64 2.72 -10.76
N VAL A 264 -7.23 2.77 -12.02
CA VAL A 264 -6.16 3.63 -12.52
C VAL A 264 -6.74 4.50 -13.63
N ASP A 265 -6.49 5.81 -13.59
CA ASP A 265 -6.93 6.71 -14.64
C ASP A 265 -6.06 6.61 -15.90
N GLN A 266 -6.49 7.25 -16.98
CA GLN A 266 -5.74 7.30 -18.25
C GLN A 266 -4.34 7.93 -18.16
N PHE A 267 -4.01 8.56 -17.03
CA PHE A 267 -2.72 9.20 -16.75
C PHE A 267 -1.85 8.36 -15.81
N GLY A 268 -2.26 7.14 -15.48
CA GLY A 268 -1.52 6.23 -14.59
C GLY A 268 -1.64 6.59 -13.11
N GLN A 269 -2.61 7.41 -12.72
CA GLN A 269 -2.87 7.72 -11.31
C GLN A 269 -3.85 6.73 -10.72
N LEU A 270 -3.60 6.30 -9.48
CA LEU A 270 -4.58 5.55 -8.71
C LEU A 270 -5.78 6.45 -8.42
N VAL A 271 -6.99 5.94 -8.60
CA VAL A 271 -8.23 6.62 -8.24
C VAL A 271 -8.79 5.95 -7.00
N GLY A 272 -8.90 6.69 -5.90
CA GLY A 272 -9.22 6.08 -4.61
C GLY A 272 -9.94 6.96 -3.61
N ASP A 273 -10.53 6.29 -2.62
CA ASP A 273 -11.07 6.89 -1.41
C ASP A 273 -9.98 6.90 -0.33
N VAL A 274 -9.80 8.05 0.34
CA VAL A 274 -8.69 8.26 1.26
C VAL A 274 -9.22 8.52 2.66
N TYR A 275 -8.68 7.77 3.61
CA TYR A 275 -8.97 7.89 5.03
C TYR A 275 -7.71 8.28 5.79
N CYS A 276 -7.83 9.23 6.69
CA CYS A 276 -6.77 9.69 7.57
C CYS A 276 -7.27 9.59 9.01
N ASN A 277 -6.67 8.72 9.82
CA ASN A 277 -7.14 8.44 11.20
C ASN A 277 -8.65 8.16 11.29
N GLY A 278 -9.20 7.38 10.34
CA GLY A 278 -10.62 7.07 10.26
C GLY A 278 -11.51 8.17 9.67
N GLN A 279 -10.99 9.38 9.45
CA GLN A 279 -11.72 10.47 8.81
C GLN A 279 -11.65 10.35 7.28
N PHE A 280 -12.81 10.43 6.62
CA PHE A 280 -12.88 10.43 5.16
C PHE A 280 -12.44 11.79 4.60
N VAL A 281 -11.31 11.83 3.89
CA VAL A 281 -10.68 13.09 3.46
C VAL A 281 -11.58 13.85 2.48
N GLN A 282 -12.22 13.16 1.54
CA GLN A 282 -13.10 13.83 0.56
C GLN A 282 -14.32 14.49 1.19
N GLU A 283 -14.86 13.95 2.30
CA GLU A 283 -15.93 14.59 3.06
C GLU A 283 -15.49 15.96 3.58
N VAL A 284 -14.33 16.03 4.24
CA VAL A 284 -13.82 17.26 4.82
C VAL A 284 -13.57 18.31 3.73
N MET A 285 -12.99 17.89 2.61
CA MET A 285 -12.71 18.75 1.46
C MET A 285 -14.00 19.36 0.87
N LEU A 286 -15.08 18.56 0.76
CA LEU A 286 -16.37 19.04 0.26
C LEU A 286 -17.06 19.98 1.27
N LYS A 287 -17.12 19.59 2.54
CA LYS A 287 -17.75 20.41 3.60
C LYS A 287 -17.06 21.77 3.79
N LYS A 288 -15.74 21.84 3.57
CA LYS A 288 -14.99 23.10 3.60
C LYS A 288 -15.06 23.91 2.30
N GLY A 289 -15.84 23.45 1.32
CA GLY A 289 -15.96 24.11 0.01
C GLY A 289 -14.61 24.22 -0.71
N CYS A 290 -13.75 23.20 -0.57
CA CYS A 290 -12.44 23.15 -1.20
C CYS A 290 -12.41 22.34 -2.51
N ALA A 291 -13.47 21.60 -2.80
CA ALA A 291 -13.61 20.82 -4.02
C ALA A 291 -15.04 20.85 -4.55
N TRP A 292 -15.18 20.59 -5.85
CA TRP A 292 -16.44 20.30 -6.51
C TRP A 292 -16.69 18.80 -6.46
N HIS A 293 -17.94 18.38 -6.29
CA HIS A 293 -18.29 16.99 -6.56
C HIS A 293 -18.29 16.77 -8.08
N ARG A 294 -17.58 15.72 -8.51
CA ARG A 294 -17.49 15.33 -9.92
C ARG A 294 -18.06 13.93 -10.08
N ALA A 295 -19.25 13.87 -10.67
CA ALA A 295 -19.85 12.61 -11.10
C ALA A 295 -19.11 12.11 -12.35
N ALA A 296 -18.18 11.17 -12.19
CA ALA A 296 -17.60 10.43 -13.30
C ALA A 296 -17.78 8.92 -13.05
N ASN A 297 -18.41 8.27 -14.02
CA ASN A 297 -18.54 6.83 -14.29
C ASN A 297 -18.98 5.85 -13.18
N ASP A 298 -18.96 6.17 -11.89
CA ASP A 298 -19.45 5.30 -10.82
C ASP A 298 -20.35 6.08 -9.84
N GLN A 299 -21.64 6.12 -10.19
CA GLN A 299 -22.78 6.66 -9.43
C GLN A 299 -22.68 8.12 -8.93
N ARG A 300 -23.81 8.83 -9.01
CA ARG A 300 -24.05 10.00 -8.16
C ARG A 300 -24.00 9.51 -6.71
N ARG A 301 -22.88 9.75 -6.02
CA ARG A 301 -22.73 9.45 -4.59
C ARG A 301 -23.57 10.49 -3.82
N PRO A 302 -24.76 10.12 -3.29
CA PRO A 302 -25.66 11.10 -2.68
C PRO A 302 -25.02 11.81 -1.48
N GLU A 303 -24.10 11.15 -0.78
CA GLU A 303 -23.36 11.72 0.34
C GLU A 303 -22.41 12.85 -0.09
N LEU A 304 -21.70 12.71 -1.21
CA LEU A 304 -20.84 13.78 -1.75
C LEU A 304 -21.66 14.98 -2.21
N ILE A 305 -22.81 14.73 -2.86
CA ILE A 305 -23.75 15.78 -3.27
C ILE A 305 -24.25 16.54 -2.04
N LYS A 306 -24.66 15.82 -1.00
CA LYS A 306 -25.15 16.41 0.25
C LYS A 306 -24.12 17.37 0.86
N TRP A 307 -22.87 16.93 1.01
CA TRP A 307 -21.82 17.76 1.61
C TRP A 307 -21.47 18.99 0.76
N GLU A 308 -21.48 18.83 -0.57
CA GLU A 308 -21.32 19.97 -1.47
C GLU A 308 -22.47 20.98 -1.31
N MET A 309 -23.71 20.50 -1.26
CA MET A 309 -24.89 21.36 -1.08
C MET A 309 -24.89 22.07 0.28
N GLU A 310 -24.47 21.41 1.35
CA GLU A 310 -24.29 22.02 2.67
C GLU A 310 -23.28 23.17 2.61
N ALA A 311 -22.12 22.95 1.98
CA ALA A 311 -21.10 23.98 1.82
C ALA A 311 -21.57 25.15 0.93
N ARG A 312 -22.36 24.86 -0.12
CA ARG A 312 -23.00 25.87 -0.99
C ARG A 312 -23.98 26.73 -0.23
N ALA A 313 -24.89 26.11 0.51
CA ALA A 313 -25.90 26.82 1.30
C ALA A 313 -25.27 27.73 2.36
N ALA A 314 -24.19 27.26 2.99
CA ALA A 314 -23.43 28.02 3.97
C ALA A 314 -22.42 29.03 3.36
N ARG A 315 -22.31 29.11 2.02
CA ARG A 315 -21.35 29.98 1.31
C ARG A 315 -19.90 29.81 1.78
N ILE A 316 -19.50 28.57 2.06
CA ILE A 316 -18.17 28.22 2.58
C ILE A 316 -17.19 28.01 1.43
N GLY A 317 -15.94 28.46 1.60
CA GLY A 317 -14.85 28.15 0.68
C GLY A 317 -15.08 28.76 -0.71
N LEU A 318 -15.04 27.94 -1.75
CA LEU A 318 -15.28 28.36 -3.13
C LEU A 318 -16.68 28.94 -3.34
N TRP A 319 -17.66 28.54 -2.52
CA TRP A 319 -19.05 29.00 -2.59
C TRP A 319 -19.29 30.40 -1.98
N ALA A 320 -18.25 31.03 -1.43
CA ALA A 320 -18.31 32.44 -1.04
C ALA A 320 -18.41 33.37 -2.26
N LEU A 321 -17.97 32.90 -3.44
CA LEU A 321 -18.13 33.62 -4.70
C LEU A 321 -19.52 33.38 -5.31
N PRO A 322 -20.11 34.39 -5.97
CA PRO A 322 -21.43 34.26 -6.61
C PRO A 322 -21.41 33.35 -7.85
N ASN A 323 -20.29 33.27 -8.56
CA ASN A 323 -20.11 32.38 -9.72
C ASN A 323 -18.73 31.72 -9.67
N PRO A 324 -18.53 30.70 -8.81
CA PRO A 324 -17.25 30.03 -8.70
C PRO A 324 -16.94 29.24 -9.96
N GLU A 325 -15.70 29.32 -10.41
CA GLU A 325 -15.27 28.66 -11.63
C GLU A 325 -15.17 27.14 -11.46
N ILE A 326 -15.74 26.41 -12.41
CA ILE A 326 -15.78 24.96 -12.42
C ILE A 326 -14.45 24.40 -12.96
N PRO A 327 -13.74 23.53 -12.22
CA PRO A 327 -12.38 23.09 -12.59
C PRO A 327 -12.29 22.36 -13.93
N TRP A 328 -13.28 21.55 -14.30
CA TRP A 328 -13.27 20.83 -15.58
C TRP A 328 -13.62 21.74 -16.77
N ASP A 329 -14.48 22.74 -16.59
CA ASP A 329 -14.79 23.73 -17.62
C ASP A 329 -13.60 24.65 -17.87
N TRP A 330 -12.93 25.11 -16.82
CA TRP A 330 -11.68 25.87 -16.95
C TRP A 330 -10.62 25.09 -17.73
N ARG A 331 -10.48 23.79 -17.48
CA ARG A 331 -9.53 22.92 -18.22
C ARG A 331 -9.90 22.79 -19.70
N LYS A 332 -11.19 22.68 -20.02
CA LYS A 332 -11.67 22.63 -21.41
C LYS A 332 -11.37 23.93 -22.15
N ASN A 333 -11.46 25.06 -21.44
CA ASN A 333 -11.24 26.39 -22.00
C ASN A 333 -9.75 26.83 -22.01
N ASN A 334 -8.86 26.11 -21.32
CA ASN A 334 -7.42 26.42 -21.22
C ASN A 334 -6.53 25.21 -21.59
N PRO A 335 -6.53 24.76 -22.86
CA PRO A 335 -5.79 23.58 -23.29
C PRO A 335 -4.25 23.76 -23.31
N GLU A 336 -3.74 25.00 -23.33
CA GLU A 336 -2.30 25.33 -23.48
C GLU A 336 -1.46 25.22 -22.20
N MET A 337 -2.03 24.78 -21.08
CA MET A 337 -1.25 24.57 -19.85
C MET A 337 -0.31 23.36 -20.00
N PRO A 338 0.98 23.49 -19.67
CA PRO A 338 2.02 22.56 -20.07
C PRO A 338 1.78 21.12 -19.60
N TRP A 339 2.11 20.23 -20.53
CA TRP A 339 2.33 18.78 -20.51
C TRP A 339 2.99 18.18 -19.25
N GLU A 340 3.55 18.99 -18.35
CA GLU A 340 4.23 18.56 -17.10
C GLU A 340 3.33 17.73 -16.17
N TRP A 341 2.00 17.91 -16.24
CA TRP A 341 1.05 17.13 -15.43
C TRP A 341 0.60 15.81 -16.09
N ARG A 342 0.99 15.56 -17.36
CA ARG A 342 0.71 14.34 -18.14
C ARG A 342 1.87 13.34 -18.19
N ILE A 343 2.96 13.56 -17.44
CA ILE A 343 4.13 12.67 -17.50
C ILE A 343 3.91 11.41 -16.64
N PRO A 344 3.91 10.19 -17.21
CA PRO A 344 4.08 8.97 -16.43
C PRO A 344 5.52 8.91 -15.90
N ILE A 345 5.70 8.63 -14.61
CA ILE A 345 7.03 8.27 -14.07
C ILE A 345 7.22 6.77 -14.33
N VAL A 346 7.35 6.40 -15.60
CA VAL A 346 7.96 5.13 -16.00
C VAL A 346 8.77 5.44 -17.25
N GLY A 347 10.08 5.25 -17.15
CA GLY A 347 10.96 5.19 -18.32
C GLY A 347 10.54 4.02 -19.20
N ASN A 348 9.77 4.29 -20.24
CA ASN A 348 9.74 3.45 -21.42
C ASN A 348 10.33 4.25 -22.58
N ASN A 349 11.53 3.82 -22.97
CA ASN A 349 12.18 4.19 -24.20
C ASN A 349 11.33 3.61 -25.34
N THR A 350 10.40 4.39 -25.86
CA THR A 350 9.81 4.15 -27.18
C THR A 350 9.77 5.48 -27.89
N GLN A 351 10.64 5.60 -28.88
CA GLN A 351 10.64 6.66 -29.88
C GLN A 351 9.21 6.94 -30.32
N LYS A 352 8.76 8.18 -30.13
CA LYS A 352 7.55 8.68 -30.78
C LYS A 352 7.86 8.86 -32.26
N SER A 353 7.39 7.94 -33.09
CA SER A 353 7.07 8.27 -34.48
C SER A 353 5.91 9.28 -34.47
N ASN A 354 6.09 10.37 -35.19
CA ASN A 354 5.19 11.52 -35.23
C ASN A 354 4.26 11.38 -36.45
N PRO A 355 2.94 11.13 -36.31
CA PRO A 355 2.04 11.02 -37.45
C PRO A 355 1.45 12.39 -37.77
N LYS A 356 2.30 13.33 -38.21
CA LYS A 356 1.89 14.61 -38.80
C LYS A 356 2.88 15.09 -39.86
N GLN A 357 3.23 14.22 -40.80
CA GLN A 357 3.71 14.64 -42.13
C GLN A 357 3.41 13.53 -43.13
N LEU A 358 2.26 13.59 -43.81
CA LEU A 358 2.01 12.99 -45.14
C LEU A 358 0.63 13.44 -45.61
N SER A 359 0.51 14.73 -45.88
CA SER A 359 -0.55 15.27 -46.75
C SER A 359 -0.10 16.63 -47.29
N ARG A 360 0.79 16.60 -48.30
CA ARG A 360 1.03 17.68 -49.27
C ARG A 360 2.20 17.25 -50.16
N GLY A 361 1.89 16.85 -51.39
CA GLY A 361 2.94 16.48 -52.36
C GLY A 361 2.44 15.65 -53.55
N LEU A 362 1.28 15.96 -54.11
CA LEU A 362 0.90 15.53 -55.46
C LEU A 362 0.36 16.76 -56.18
N GLY A 363 1.19 17.36 -57.01
CA GLY A 363 0.83 18.59 -57.70
C GLY A 363 1.94 19.17 -58.58
N ARG A 364 2.09 18.57 -59.76
CA ARG A 364 2.58 19.13 -61.04
C ARG A 364 4.10 19.23 -61.26
N SER A 365 4.55 18.35 -62.15
CA SER A 365 5.71 18.50 -63.02
C SER A 365 5.55 19.68 -63.98
N LEU A 366 6.61 20.48 -64.12
CA LEU A 366 7.32 20.78 -65.36
C LEU A 366 8.56 21.61 -65.03
#